data_AF-A0A9Y2AKJ6-F1
#
_entry.id   AF-A0A9Y2AKJ6-F1
#
_cell.length_a   1.000
_cell.length_b   1.000
_cell.length_c   1.000
_cell.angle_alpha   90.00
_cell.angle_beta   90.00
_cell.angle_gamma   90.00
#
_symmetry.space_group_name_H-M   'P 1'
#
loop_
_entity.id
_entity.type
_entity.pdbx_description
1 polymer ?
#
loop_
_entity_poly.entity_id
_entity_poly.type
_entity_poly.pdbx_seq_one_letter_code
_entity_poly.pdbx_strand_id
1 'polypeptide(L)'
;MITNLHWIDEFIKREKNFYGKTTSFPKEFHPLQHAFFSKIQQLEETAENLFDLLHDSDEKDIAKVKSVSKLNKEGLLIVIIKDIYEIVIASNDEYKFFDKDSFLKLCPNFKNVEDGRKIISGQYTNSYLDSIFYQHMLEACLFTTLCSFINSSKRKAGLSIQKTLEEYYQPKRDTGVKFKPVIEECEKENIRKMKQRLFSKRGSYNKRSEWSAIPLDSANELASTYELRFYDFLKKEFDNRELPDKKLANVFKRIGNLNNEIEKVLTQPYEDYSHEALSEALKKFLSKIKKISYADYLALNKYILSKICENRENYGINLYRFEKSLKFYAMINDVNLLLNCSDKEKEDIIFQNIFHLRDIPFPKLYQCFCYIESPANFIKCLKAFYSIRDNVVWTSRLVLDKLVENGHFGDGDKWYYFFLEMINNMAEQILYDPAKIDYSIEPGSQTKFEQVLSAPLRYFEEYAK
;
A
#
# COMPACT_ATOMS: atom_id res chain seq x y z
N MET A 1 -0.17 -4.50 11.12
CA MET A 1 -0.11 -4.07 12.54
C MET A 1 -0.14 -2.55 12.69
N ILE A 2 -0.20 -1.76 11.61
CA ILE A 2 -0.43 -0.32 11.68
C ILE A 2 -1.32 0.01 10.48
N THR A 3 -2.63 0.10 10.71
CA THR A 3 -3.60 0.68 9.76
C THR A 3 -4.21 1.82 10.53
N ASN A 4 -3.44 2.89 10.67
CA ASN A 4 -3.66 3.83 11.76
C ASN A 4 -4.82 4.79 11.56
N LEU A 5 -5.68 4.61 10.56
CA LEU A 5 -6.76 5.54 10.24
C LEU A 5 -8.04 4.89 9.67
N HIS A 6 -8.17 3.55 9.74
CA HIS A 6 -9.43 2.88 9.32
C HIS A 6 -10.64 3.33 10.16
N TRP A 7 -10.39 3.80 11.37
CA TRP A 7 -11.40 4.37 12.26
C TRP A 7 -11.94 5.72 11.78
N ILE A 8 -11.20 6.49 10.97
CA ILE A 8 -11.73 7.71 10.34
C ILE A 8 -12.82 7.35 9.35
N ASP A 9 -12.64 6.29 8.56
CA ASP A 9 -13.65 5.85 7.61
C ASP A 9 -14.91 5.34 8.33
N GLU A 10 -14.75 4.64 9.44
CA GLU A 10 -15.86 4.23 10.31
C GLU A 10 -16.57 5.43 10.95
N PHE A 11 -15.84 6.47 11.36
CA PHE A 11 -16.45 7.71 11.84
C PHE A 11 -17.15 8.49 10.74
N ILE A 12 -16.55 8.67 9.55
CA ILE A 12 -17.19 9.33 8.40
C ILE A 12 -18.47 8.58 8.01
N LYS A 13 -18.48 7.24 8.09
CA LYS A 13 -19.71 6.44 7.91
C LYS A 13 -20.74 6.73 9.02
N ARG A 14 -20.31 6.86 10.28
CA ARG A 14 -21.18 7.20 11.43
C ARG A 14 -21.79 8.60 11.32
N GLU A 15 -21.00 9.62 10.99
CA GLU A 15 -21.49 11.01 10.82
C GLU A 15 -22.43 11.15 9.62
N LYS A 16 -22.17 10.43 8.52
CA LYS A 16 -23.12 10.36 7.40
C LYS A 16 -24.48 9.78 7.80
N ASN A 17 -24.50 8.83 8.74
CA ASN A 17 -25.75 8.29 9.29
C ASN A 17 -26.43 9.26 10.28
N PHE A 18 -25.66 10.15 10.92
CA PHE A 18 -26.16 11.19 11.85
C PHE A 18 -26.84 12.36 11.12
N TYR A 19 -26.34 12.78 9.94
CA TYR A 19 -26.83 13.98 9.24
C TYR A 19 -27.78 13.74 8.03
N GLY A 20 -28.08 12.51 7.60
CA GLY A 20 -28.96 12.34 6.44
C GLY A 20 -29.42 10.92 6.13
N LYS A 21 -30.74 10.79 5.96
CA LYS A 21 -31.46 9.60 5.49
C LYS A 21 -30.89 9.06 4.17
N THR A 22 -30.69 7.74 4.16
CA THR A 22 -30.84 6.82 3.01
C THR A 22 -30.20 7.22 1.68
N THR A 23 -29.18 6.46 1.26
CA THR A 23 -29.13 5.98 -0.12
C THR A 23 -29.21 4.46 -0.08
N SER A 24 -30.43 3.94 -0.23
CA SER A 24 -30.60 2.60 -0.79
C SER A 24 -29.81 2.54 -2.09
N PHE A 25 -28.98 1.51 -2.26
CA PHE A 25 -28.47 1.15 -3.59
C PHE A 25 -29.66 1.15 -4.58
N PRO A 26 -29.60 1.90 -5.70
CA PRO A 26 -30.62 1.78 -6.72
C PRO A 26 -30.59 0.35 -7.24
N LYS A 27 -31.72 -0.36 -7.11
CA LYS A 27 -31.95 -1.70 -7.66
C LYS A 27 -32.20 -1.70 -9.18
N GLU A 28 -31.87 -0.60 -9.86
CA GLU A 28 -32.01 -0.47 -11.30
C GLU A 28 -30.62 -0.44 -11.94
N PHE A 29 -30.27 -1.55 -12.58
CA PHE A 29 -29.01 -1.79 -13.26
C PHE A 29 -28.94 -0.94 -14.54
N HIS A 30 -27.94 -0.06 -14.64
CA HIS A 30 -27.86 1.02 -15.63
C HIS A 30 -27.21 0.56 -16.97
N PRO A 31 -27.62 1.07 -18.14
CA PRO A 31 -27.02 0.77 -19.47
C PRO A 31 -25.49 0.96 -19.57
N LEU A 32 -24.91 1.78 -18.69
CA LEU A 32 -23.46 2.01 -18.61
C LEU A 32 -22.69 0.77 -18.12
N GLN A 33 -23.32 -0.10 -17.31
CA GLN A 33 -22.68 -1.36 -16.89
C GLN A 33 -22.60 -2.36 -18.03
N HIS A 34 -23.63 -2.47 -18.88
CA HIS A 34 -23.57 -3.32 -20.07
C HIS A 34 -22.50 -2.85 -21.06
N ALA A 35 -22.39 -1.54 -21.30
CA ALA A 35 -21.32 -0.98 -22.12
C ALA A 35 -19.94 -1.24 -21.51
N PHE A 36 -19.81 -1.15 -20.18
CA PHE A 36 -18.57 -1.44 -19.46
C PHE A 36 -18.19 -2.93 -19.53
N PHE A 37 -19.10 -3.86 -19.23
CA PHE A 37 -18.85 -5.30 -19.31
C PHE A 37 -18.58 -5.76 -20.74
N SER A 38 -19.29 -5.22 -21.74
CA SER A 38 -19.01 -5.50 -23.14
C SER A 38 -17.61 -5.03 -23.53
N LYS A 39 -17.16 -3.90 -22.99
CA LYS A 39 -15.81 -3.37 -23.23
C LYS A 39 -14.73 -4.16 -22.48
N ILE A 40 -15.03 -4.69 -21.29
CA ILE A 40 -14.15 -5.64 -20.60
C ILE A 40 -14.01 -6.92 -21.42
N GLN A 41 -15.10 -7.49 -21.91
CA GLN A 41 -15.04 -8.70 -22.73
C GLN A 41 -14.24 -8.46 -24.03
N GLN A 42 -14.43 -7.30 -24.69
CA GLN A 42 -13.60 -6.92 -25.84
C GLN A 42 -12.12 -6.78 -25.48
N LEU A 43 -11.80 -6.28 -24.29
CA LEU A 43 -10.42 -6.18 -23.80
C LEU A 43 -9.82 -7.55 -23.47
N GLU A 44 -10.60 -8.46 -22.89
CA GLU A 44 -10.22 -9.86 -22.67
C GLU A 44 -9.91 -10.54 -24.00
N GLU A 45 -10.85 -10.48 -24.97
CA GLU A 45 -10.67 -11.03 -26.31
C GLU A 45 -9.48 -10.37 -27.03
N THR A 46 -9.29 -9.05 -26.91
CA THR A 46 -8.14 -8.35 -27.51
C THR A 46 -6.83 -8.79 -26.85
N ALA A 47 -6.79 -8.91 -25.52
CA ALA A 47 -5.61 -9.33 -24.78
C ALA A 47 -5.23 -10.77 -25.13
N GLU A 48 -6.19 -11.69 -25.16
CA GLU A 48 -6.00 -13.07 -25.58
C GLU A 48 -5.43 -13.14 -27.00
N ASN A 49 -6.08 -12.48 -27.97
CA ASN A 49 -5.59 -12.43 -29.34
C ASN A 49 -4.15 -11.88 -29.44
N LEU A 50 -3.81 -10.86 -28.66
CA LEU A 50 -2.44 -10.31 -28.64
C LEU A 50 -1.43 -11.26 -28.01
N PHE A 51 -1.79 -12.00 -26.97
CA PHE A 51 -0.93 -13.01 -26.36
C PHE A 51 -0.78 -14.26 -27.22
N ASP A 52 -1.84 -14.69 -27.91
CA ASP A 52 -1.81 -15.77 -28.90
C ASP A 52 -0.87 -15.41 -30.04
N LEU A 53 -0.96 -14.19 -30.58
CA LEU A 53 -0.02 -13.68 -31.60
C LEU A 53 1.45 -13.62 -31.13
N LEU A 54 1.71 -13.54 -29.82
CA LEU A 54 3.07 -13.64 -29.28
C LEU A 54 3.56 -15.09 -29.14
N HIS A 55 2.65 -16.06 -29.03
CA HIS A 55 2.99 -17.49 -28.92
C HIS A 55 3.03 -18.17 -30.30
N ASP A 56 2.11 -17.81 -31.20
CA ASP A 56 2.03 -18.23 -32.59
C ASP A 56 2.83 -17.25 -33.47
N SER A 57 4.16 -17.29 -33.35
CA SER A 57 5.02 -16.60 -34.31
C SER A 57 5.12 -17.41 -35.61
N ASP A 58 4.00 -17.53 -36.33
CA ASP A 58 4.01 -17.81 -37.77
C ASP A 58 3.17 -16.73 -38.48
N GLU A 59 3.87 -15.99 -39.33
CA GLU A 59 3.43 -14.76 -39.98
C GLU A 59 2.05 -14.87 -40.65
N LYS A 60 1.02 -14.22 -40.09
CA LYS A 60 -0.18 -13.88 -40.88
C LYS A 60 -1.10 -12.79 -40.32
N ASP A 61 -0.55 -11.70 -39.81
CA ASP A 61 -1.23 -10.40 -39.80
C ASP A 61 -0.18 -9.29 -39.59
N ILE A 62 -0.04 -8.32 -40.49
CA ILE A 62 1.26 -7.61 -40.64
C ILE A 62 1.24 -6.12 -40.25
N ALA A 63 0.09 -5.47 -40.04
CA ALA A 63 0.07 -4.02 -39.77
C ALA A 63 0.00 -3.66 -38.27
N LYS A 64 -0.94 -4.24 -37.51
CA LYS A 64 -1.08 -4.02 -36.06
C LYS A 64 -0.08 -4.88 -35.25
N VAL A 65 0.30 -6.03 -35.79
CA VAL A 65 1.27 -6.97 -35.22
C VAL A 65 2.69 -6.43 -35.31
N LYS A 66 3.08 -5.62 -36.31
CA LYS A 66 4.47 -5.12 -36.43
C LYS A 66 4.93 -4.21 -35.28
N SER A 67 4.01 -3.53 -34.58
CA SER A 67 4.34 -2.74 -33.39
C SER A 67 4.26 -3.57 -32.10
N VAL A 68 3.32 -4.52 -31.99
CA VAL A 68 3.12 -5.35 -30.80
C VAL A 68 4.05 -6.56 -30.74
N SER A 69 4.44 -7.15 -31.88
CA SER A 69 5.40 -8.28 -31.98
C SER A 69 6.81 -7.96 -31.49
N LYS A 70 7.12 -6.69 -31.22
CA LYS A 70 8.38 -6.26 -30.58
C LYS A 70 8.30 -6.24 -29.06
N LEU A 71 7.11 -6.33 -28.48
CA LEU A 71 6.92 -6.30 -27.03
C LEU A 71 7.07 -7.70 -26.45
N ASN A 72 7.83 -7.80 -25.36
CA ASN A 72 7.84 -9.00 -24.53
C ASN A 72 6.55 -9.05 -23.67
N LYS A 73 6.35 -10.14 -22.91
CA LYS A 73 5.17 -10.33 -22.06
C LYS A 73 4.92 -9.18 -21.08
N GLU A 74 5.99 -8.56 -20.57
CA GLU A 74 5.93 -7.39 -19.70
C GLU A 74 5.37 -6.16 -20.44
N GLY A 75 5.93 -5.86 -21.61
CA GLY A 75 5.47 -4.75 -22.45
C GLY A 75 3.99 -4.88 -22.84
N LEU A 76 3.54 -6.10 -23.17
CA LEU A 76 2.13 -6.36 -23.47
C LEU A 76 1.22 -6.14 -22.26
N LEU A 77 1.64 -6.60 -21.07
CA LEU A 77 0.86 -6.40 -19.85
C LEU A 77 0.73 -4.92 -19.47
N ILE A 78 1.80 -4.13 -19.65
CA ILE A 78 1.77 -2.68 -19.45
C ILE A 78 0.74 -2.03 -20.40
N VAL A 79 0.73 -2.44 -21.68
CA VAL A 79 -0.22 -1.91 -22.67
C VAL A 79 -1.66 -2.25 -22.29
N ILE A 80 -1.95 -3.50 -21.90
CA ILE A 80 -3.31 -3.91 -21.50
C ILE A 80 -3.81 -3.09 -20.32
N ILE A 81 -2.98 -2.92 -19.28
CA ILE A 81 -3.38 -2.17 -18.08
C ILE A 81 -3.52 -0.67 -18.40
N LYS A 82 -2.69 -0.14 -19.30
CA LYS A 82 -2.84 1.22 -19.81
C LYS A 82 -4.15 1.41 -20.57
N ASP A 83 -4.51 0.48 -21.47
CA ASP A 83 -5.76 0.56 -22.23
C ASP A 83 -6.97 0.50 -21.28
N ILE A 84 -6.95 -0.38 -20.27
CA ILE A 84 -7.97 -0.43 -19.21
C ILE A 84 -8.06 0.92 -18.49
N TYR A 85 -6.92 1.51 -18.11
CA TYR A 85 -6.86 2.80 -17.44
C TYR A 85 -7.47 3.92 -18.28
N GLU A 86 -7.12 4.02 -19.57
CA GLU A 86 -7.67 5.01 -20.49
C GLU A 86 -9.18 4.81 -20.70
N ILE A 87 -9.64 3.56 -20.74
CA ILE A 87 -11.06 3.23 -20.87
C ILE A 87 -11.83 3.64 -19.61
N VAL A 88 -11.28 3.39 -18.43
CA VAL A 88 -11.90 3.82 -17.16
C VAL A 88 -12.02 5.34 -17.13
N ILE A 89 -10.97 6.09 -17.48
CA ILE A 89 -11.02 7.55 -17.56
C ILE A 89 -12.08 8.02 -18.56
N ALA A 90 -12.10 7.45 -19.77
CA ALA A 90 -13.03 7.86 -20.81
C ALA A 90 -14.50 7.53 -20.49
N SER A 91 -14.75 6.55 -19.62
CA SER A 91 -16.09 6.08 -19.25
C SER A 91 -16.84 6.98 -18.26
N ASN A 92 -16.14 7.94 -17.63
CA ASN A 92 -16.75 8.82 -16.64
C ASN A 92 -16.26 10.26 -16.84
N ASP A 93 -17.19 11.18 -17.10
CA ASP A 93 -16.90 12.60 -17.26
C ASP A 93 -16.27 13.21 -15.99
N GLU A 94 -16.57 12.65 -14.82
CA GLU A 94 -15.91 13.01 -13.57
C GLU A 94 -14.46 12.51 -13.48
N TYR A 95 -13.93 11.78 -14.44
CA TYR A 95 -12.51 11.41 -14.49
C TYR A 95 -11.73 12.20 -15.52
N LYS A 96 -12.40 13.04 -16.32
CA LYS A 96 -11.76 13.88 -17.33
C LYS A 96 -10.74 14.85 -16.75
N PHE A 97 -10.77 15.21 -15.47
CA PHE A 97 -9.66 16.02 -14.91
C PHE A 97 -8.33 15.27 -14.78
N PHE A 98 -8.30 13.95 -14.99
CA PHE A 98 -7.07 13.18 -15.17
C PHE A 98 -6.68 13.02 -16.63
N ASP A 99 -7.49 13.56 -17.55
CA ASP A 99 -7.00 13.87 -18.89
C ASP A 99 -5.94 14.98 -18.79
N LYS A 100 -4.96 14.86 -19.70
CA LYS A 100 -3.76 15.68 -19.74
C LYS A 100 -4.08 17.19 -19.68
N ASP A 101 -5.03 17.64 -20.49
CA ASP A 101 -5.30 19.05 -20.72
C ASP A 101 -6.10 19.69 -19.56
N SER A 102 -6.86 18.87 -18.85
CA SER A 102 -7.66 19.30 -17.72
C SER A 102 -6.83 19.43 -16.44
N PHE A 103 -5.86 18.55 -16.19
CA PHE A 103 -5.01 18.64 -14.98
C PHE A 103 -4.16 19.92 -14.96
N LEU A 104 -3.58 20.30 -16.10
CA LEU A 104 -2.72 21.50 -16.20
C LEU A 104 -3.48 22.81 -15.91
N LYS A 105 -4.78 22.85 -16.20
CA LYS A 105 -5.64 24.00 -15.84
C LYS A 105 -5.84 24.11 -14.33
N LEU A 106 -5.73 23.00 -13.61
CA LEU A 106 -5.93 22.94 -12.16
C LEU A 106 -4.64 23.20 -11.37
N CYS A 107 -3.47 22.91 -11.96
CA CYS A 107 -2.16 23.03 -11.29
C CYS A 107 -1.15 23.83 -12.16
N PRO A 108 -1.35 25.15 -12.36
CA PRO A 108 -0.52 25.95 -13.26
C PRO A 108 0.96 26.04 -12.84
N ASN A 109 1.26 25.83 -11.55
CA ASN A 109 2.61 25.91 -10.97
C ASN A 109 3.44 24.62 -11.13
N PHE A 110 2.88 23.55 -11.70
CA PHE A 110 3.56 22.26 -11.89
C PHE A 110 4.68 22.27 -12.96
N LYS A 111 4.98 23.43 -13.55
CA LYS A 111 5.96 23.59 -14.65
C LYS A 111 7.43 23.56 -14.20
N ASN A 112 7.73 23.67 -12.90
CA ASN A 112 9.09 23.86 -12.37
C ASN A 112 9.53 22.72 -11.43
N VAL A 113 9.57 21.47 -11.92
CA VAL A 113 10.30 20.39 -11.22
C VAL A 113 11.54 20.04 -12.02
N GLU A 114 12.53 20.93 -11.98
CA GLU A 114 13.86 20.69 -12.57
C GLU A 114 14.72 19.72 -11.75
N ASP A 115 14.34 19.37 -10.52
CA ASP A 115 15.13 18.48 -9.65
C ASP A 115 14.87 16.97 -9.82
N GLY A 116 14.04 16.56 -10.78
CA GLY A 116 13.87 15.15 -11.17
C GLY A 116 14.71 14.69 -12.36
N ARG A 117 15.42 15.60 -13.05
CA ARG A 117 15.95 15.41 -14.42
C ARG A 117 17.38 14.86 -14.55
N LYS A 118 17.81 13.94 -13.67
CA LYS A 118 19.13 13.28 -13.84
C LYS A 118 19.15 11.76 -13.94
N ILE A 119 18.01 11.09 -14.12
CA ILE A 119 18.01 9.67 -14.50
C ILE A 119 17.09 9.49 -15.70
N ILE A 120 17.59 8.76 -16.71
CA ILE A 120 17.02 8.46 -18.03
C ILE A 120 17.52 9.42 -19.14
N SER A 121 18.74 9.12 -19.57
CA SER A 121 19.31 9.51 -20.84
C SER A 121 18.58 8.83 -22.01
N GLY A 122 18.16 9.62 -23.00
CA GLY A 122 18.13 9.19 -24.39
C GLY A 122 16.76 9.15 -25.06
N GLN A 123 16.42 10.28 -25.69
CA GLN A 123 15.43 10.44 -26.78
C GLN A 123 13.94 10.28 -26.38
N TYR A 124 13.25 11.39 -26.14
CA TYR A 124 12.33 12.07 -27.07
C TYR A 124 11.84 13.39 -26.43
N THR A 125 11.50 14.34 -27.30
CA THR A 125 11.43 15.80 -27.12
C THR A 125 10.16 16.34 -26.42
N ASN A 126 10.32 17.41 -25.64
CA ASN A 126 9.40 18.55 -25.42
C ASN A 126 7.92 18.34 -24.95
N SER A 127 7.59 17.29 -24.18
CA SER A 127 6.28 17.11 -23.50
C SER A 127 6.38 16.69 -22.01
N TYR A 128 7.52 16.94 -21.38
CA TYR A 128 8.04 16.12 -20.27
C TYR A 128 7.27 16.14 -18.94
N LEU A 129 6.56 17.23 -18.60
CA LEU A 129 5.90 17.38 -17.27
C LEU A 129 4.43 16.90 -17.28
N ASP A 130 3.78 16.97 -18.44
CA ASP A 130 2.43 16.43 -18.73
C ASP A 130 2.33 14.92 -18.49
N SER A 131 3.48 14.23 -18.54
CA SER A 131 3.60 12.78 -18.43
C SER A 131 3.66 12.27 -16.99
N ILE A 132 4.12 13.07 -16.03
CA ILE A 132 4.63 12.55 -14.75
C ILE A 132 3.51 12.11 -13.80
N PHE A 133 2.48 12.94 -13.57
CA PHE A 133 1.39 12.57 -12.66
C PHE A 133 0.55 11.42 -13.23
N TYR A 134 0.19 11.49 -14.52
CA TYR A 134 -0.48 10.41 -15.25
C TYR A 134 0.34 9.13 -15.20
N GLN A 135 1.65 9.21 -15.45
CA GLN A 135 2.55 8.06 -15.39
C GLN A 135 2.61 7.48 -13.98
N HIS A 136 2.73 8.30 -12.94
CA HIS A 136 2.72 7.82 -11.56
C HIS A 136 1.39 7.18 -11.17
N MET A 137 0.27 7.68 -11.68
CA MET A 137 -1.03 7.05 -11.48
C MET A 137 -1.10 5.69 -12.16
N LEU A 138 -0.68 5.60 -13.42
CA LEU A 138 -0.66 4.35 -14.17
C LEU A 138 0.28 3.33 -13.52
N GLU A 139 1.49 3.75 -13.15
CA GLU A 139 2.49 2.95 -12.43
C GLU A 139 1.92 2.43 -11.11
N ALA A 140 1.29 3.29 -10.31
CA ALA A 140 0.64 2.90 -9.06
C ALA A 140 -0.53 1.93 -9.28
N CYS A 141 -1.32 2.11 -10.34
CA CYS A 141 -2.40 1.19 -10.71
C CYS A 141 -1.83 -0.17 -11.11
N LEU A 142 -0.86 -0.22 -12.02
CA LEU A 142 -0.17 -1.42 -12.45
C LEU A 142 0.44 -2.17 -11.27
N PHE A 143 1.22 -1.49 -10.44
CA PHE A 143 1.85 -2.06 -9.26
C PHE A 143 0.82 -2.62 -8.26
N THR A 144 -0.26 -1.85 -8.01
CA THR A 144 -1.35 -2.29 -7.12
C THR A 144 -2.09 -3.48 -7.70
N THR A 145 -2.33 -3.51 -9.02
CA THR A 145 -2.97 -4.63 -9.73
C THR A 145 -2.18 -5.90 -9.52
N LEU A 146 -0.88 -5.89 -9.80
CA LEU A 146 -0.02 -7.08 -9.66
C LEU A 146 0.05 -7.55 -8.21
N CYS A 147 0.30 -6.64 -7.26
CA CYS A 147 0.32 -6.96 -5.84
C CYS A 147 -1.03 -7.54 -5.38
N SER A 148 -2.14 -6.93 -5.78
CA SER A 148 -3.49 -7.37 -5.42
C SER A 148 -3.83 -8.72 -6.04
N PHE A 149 -3.43 -8.96 -7.29
CA PHE A 149 -3.61 -10.25 -7.97
C PHE A 149 -2.87 -11.36 -7.22
N ILE A 150 -1.57 -11.18 -6.93
CA ILE A 150 -0.77 -12.12 -6.14
C ILE A 150 -1.41 -12.39 -4.76
N ASN A 151 -1.77 -11.33 -4.04
CA ASN A 151 -2.28 -11.44 -2.67
C ASN A 151 -3.66 -12.13 -2.57
N SER A 152 -4.44 -12.11 -3.65
CA SER A 152 -5.82 -12.61 -3.66
C SER A 152 -5.99 -13.93 -4.40
N SER A 153 -5.03 -14.29 -5.25
CA SER A 153 -5.00 -15.55 -5.98
C SER A 153 -4.88 -16.73 -5.02
N LYS A 154 -5.67 -17.77 -5.29
CA LYS A 154 -5.60 -19.06 -4.58
C LYS A 154 -4.79 -20.11 -5.36
N ARG A 155 -4.28 -19.75 -6.54
CA ARG A 155 -3.60 -20.67 -7.46
C ARG A 155 -2.22 -21.08 -6.94
N LYS A 156 -1.58 -20.23 -6.13
CA LYS A 156 -0.32 -20.52 -5.45
C LYS A 156 -0.59 -20.95 -4.01
N ALA A 157 -0.11 -22.14 -3.63
CA ALA A 157 -0.21 -22.63 -2.26
C ALA A 157 0.72 -21.83 -1.32
N GLY A 158 0.24 -21.59 -0.09
CA GLY A 158 1.05 -20.98 0.97
C GLY A 158 1.98 -21.98 1.66
N LEU A 159 2.90 -21.47 2.47
CA LEU A 159 3.74 -22.27 3.37
C LEU A 159 2.93 -22.75 4.56
N SER A 160 3.06 -24.03 4.95
CA SER A 160 2.44 -24.49 6.20
C SER A 160 3.05 -23.75 7.41
N ILE A 161 2.30 -23.63 8.50
CA ILE A 161 2.84 -23.08 9.76
C ILE A 161 4.08 -23.87 10.22
N GLN A 162 4.07 -25.18 10.03
CA GLN A 162 5.21 -26.05 10.34
C GLN A 162 6.45 -25.65 9.53
N LYS A 163 6.30 -25.55 8.21
CA LYS A 163 7.40 -25.16 7.33
C LYS A 163 7.91 -23.75 7.65
N THR A 164 7.01 -22.84 8.02
CA THR A 164 7.38 -21.49 8.46
C THR A 164 8.19 -21.52 9.77
N LEU A 165 7.81 -22.36 10.74
CA LEU A 165 8.58 -22.60 11.96
C LEU A 165 9.99 -23.12 11.65
N GLU A 166 10.06 -24.08 10.73
CA GLU A 166 11.32 -24.69 10.30
C GLU A 166 12.22 -23.68 9.56
N GLU A 167 11.67 -22.85 8.69
CA GLU A 167 12.47 -21.94 7.86
C GLU A 167 12.93 -20.68 8.62
N TYR A 168 12.07 -20.09 9.45
CA TYR A 168 12.31 -18.75 10.03
C TYR A 168 12.56 -18.75 11.53
N TYR A 169 12.29 -19.86 12.21
CA TYR A 169 12.30 -19.92 13.68
C TYR A 169 13.08 -21.09 14.25
N GLN A 170 13.90 -21.77 13.43
CA GLN A 170 14.77 -22.82 13.94
C GLN A 170 15.81 -22.27 14.94
N PRO A 171 16.00 -22.95 16.08
CA PRO A 171 17.13 -22.69 16.96
C PRO A 171 18.42 -23.10 16.24
N LYS A 172 19.43 -22.23 16.22
CA LYS A 172 20.79 -22.54 15.71
C LYS A 172 21.56 -23.57 16.57
N ARG A 173 20.92 -24.57 17.17
CA ARG A 173 21.62 -25.58 17.97
C ARG A 173 21.73 -26.91 17.24
N ASP A 174 22.99 -27.29 17.06
CA ASP A 174 23.49 -28.66 16.87
C ASP A 174 23.41 -29.49 18.18
N THR A 175 22.44 -29.20 19.04
CA THR A 175 22.19 -30.00 20.24
C THR A 175 20.99 -30.85 19.93
N GLY A 176 21.16 -32.17 19.82
CA GLY A 176 20.13 -33.19 19.51
C GLY A 176 18.93 -33.28 20.48
N VAL A 177 18.50 -32.17 21.07
CA VAL A 177 17.29 -32.02 21.86
C VAL A 177 16.17 -31.63 20.90
N LYS A 178 15.31 -32.61 20.59
CA LYS A 178 14.04 -32.38 19.90
C LYS A 178 13.31 -31.20 20.54
N PHE A 179 12.83 -30.26 19.72
CA PHE A 179 11.89 -29.23 20.13
C PHE A 179 10.78 -29.90 20.96
N LYS A 180 10.60 -29.52 22.24
CA LYS A 180 9.60 -30.20 23.09
C LYS A 180 8.22 -30.00 22.45
N PRO A 181 7.38 -31.05 22.30
CA PRO A 181 6.10 -30.96 21.60
C PRO A 181 5.18 -29.83 22.08
N VAL A 182 5.19 -29.55 23.38
CA VAL A 182 4.39 -28.47 24.00
C VAL A 182 4.85 -27.08 23.57
N ILE A 183 6.16 -26.87 23.39
CA ILE A 183 6.70 -25.60 22.88
C ILE A 183 6.27 -25.45 21.42
N GLU A 184 6.37 -26.52 20.62
CA GLU A 184 5.96 -26.51 19.22
C GLU A 184 4.47 -26.17 19.04
N GLU A 185 3.58 -26.73 19.86
CA GLU A 185 2.15 -26.43 19.83
C GLU A 185 1.83 -24.99 20.27
N CYS A 186 2.49 -24.50 21.32
CA CYS A 186 2.37 -23.12 21.77
C CYS A 186 2.79 -22.13 20.67
N GLU A 187 3.90 -22.43 20.00
CA GLU A 187 4.45 -21.61 18.92
C GLU A 187 3.55 -21.61 17.68
N LYS A 188 2.98 -22.76 17.31
CA LYS A 188 1.96 -22.84 16.26
C LYS A 188 0.78 -21.93 16.56
N GLU A 189 0.31 -21.89 17.81
CA GLU A 189 -0.81 -21.05 18.21
C GLU A 189 -0.45 -19.55 18.26
N ASN A 190 0.75 -19.21 18.71
CA ASN A 190 1.26 -17.83 18.68
C ASN A 190 1.34 -17.30 17.24
N ILE A 191 1.85 -18.12 16.31
CA ILE A 191 1.91 -17.79 14.88
C ILE A 191 0.51 -17.64 14.30
N ARG A 192 -0.44 -18.52 14.62
CA ARG A 192 -1.84 -18.38 14.17
C ARG A 192 -2.46 -17.07 14.63
N LYS A 193 -2.35 -16.74 15.92
CA LYS A 193 -2.87 -15.48 16.48
C LYS A 193 -2.21 -14.28 15.83
N MET A 194 -0.91 -14.34 15.57
CA MET A 194 -0.19 -13.26 14.92
C MET A 194 -0.59 -13.10 13.45
N LYS A 195 -0.65 -14.19 12.70
CA LYS A 195 -1.17 -14.26 11.32
C LYS A 195 -2.55 -13.63 11.25
N GLN A 196 -3.47 -14.08 12.11
CA GLN A 196 -4.83 -13.55 12.18
C GLN A 196 -4.82 -12.04 12.45
N ARG A 197 -4.04 -11.56 13.42
CA ARG A 197 -3.93 -10.12 13.74
C ARG A 197 -3.30 -9.29 12.61
N LEU A 198 -2.33 -9.87 11.89
CA LEU A 198 -1.64 -9.19 10.79
C LEU A 198 -2.57 -9.03 9.58
N PHE A 199 -3.31 -10.08 9.26
CA PHE A 199 -4.15 -10.14 8.06
C PHE A 199 -5.58 -9.66 8.26
N SER A 200 -6.15 -9.76 9.48
CA SER A 200 -7.52 -9.29 9.75
C SER A 200 -7.71 -7.80 9.51
N LYS A 201 -6.62 -7.02 9.59
CA LYS A 201 -6.61 -5.58 9.33
C LYS A 201 -6.40 -5.23 7.84
N ARG A 202 -6.25 -6.20 6.93
CA ARG A 202 -6.04 -5.96 5.49
C ARG A 202 -7.36 -6.11 4.71
N GLY A 203 -7.88 -5.00 4.18
CA GLY A 203 -9.17 -4.97 3.46
C GLY A 203 -9.26 -5.85 2.20
N SER A 204 -8.13 -6.26 1.63
CA SER A 204 -8.06 -7.09 0.40
C SER A 204 -7.64 -8.55 0.65
N TYR A 205 -7.40 -8.93 1.91
CA TYR A 205 -6.93 -10.29 2.19
C TYR A 205 -8.13 -11.25 2.23
N ASN A 206 -8.16 -12.20 1.30
CA ASN A 206 -9.16 -13.26 1.28
C ASN A 206 -9.15 -13.96 2.64
N LYS A 207 -10.22 -13.82 3.43
CA LYS A 207 -10.39 -14.43 4.77
C LYS A 207 -10.19 -15.96 4.81
N ARG A 208 -10.02 -16.60 3.64
CA ARG A 208 -9.81 -18.04 3.45
C ARG A 208 -8.43 -18.38 2.88
N SER A 209 -7.35 -17.64 3.20
CA SER A 209 -6.05 -18.31 3.21
C SER A 209 -6.16 -19.41 4.28
N GLU A 210 -5.98 -20.67 3.88
CA GLU A 210 -6.12 -21.84 4.75
C GLU A 210 -5.61 -21.54 6.16
N TRP A 211 -6.37 -21.89 7.19
CA TRP A 211 -6.01 -21.59 8.58
C TRP A 211 -4.57 -22.06 8.91
N SER A 212 -4.16 -23.14 8.27
CA SER A 212 -2.87 -23.83 8.33
C SER A 212 -1.72 -23.24 7.51
N ALA A 213 -1.96 -22.30 6.59
CA ALA A 213 -0.95 -21.83 5.64
C ALA A 213 -0.72 -20.31 5.66
N ILE A 214 0.53 -19.88 5.50
CA ILE A 214 0.98 -18.50 5.41
C ILE A 214 1.31 -18.22 3.94
N PRO A 215 0.77 -17.15 3.33
CA PRO A 215 1.16 -16.77 1.97
C PRO A 215 2.66 -16.58 1.87
N LEU A 216 3.26 -17.09 0.80
CA LEU A 216 4.70 -17.06 0.58
C LEU A 216 5.25 -15.62 0.65
N ASP A 217 4.52 -14.69 0.03
CA ASP A 217 4.81 -13.26 0.00
C ASP A 217 4.72 -12.57 1.37
N SER A 218 4.15 -13.22 2.38
CA SER A 218 3.94 -12.66 3.72
C SER A 218 4.81 -13.32 4.80
N ALA A 219 5.53 -14.40 4.48
CA ALA A 219 6.29 -15.18 5.46
C ALA A 219 7.39 -14.35 6.14
N ASN A 220 8.12 -13.55 5.37
CA ASN A 220 9.22 -12.72 5.86
C ASN A 220 8.76 -11.56 6.75
N GLU A 221 7.64 -10.91 6.39
CA GLU A 221 7.02 -9.88 7.23
C GLU A 221 6.53 -10.46 8.56
N LEU A 222 5.96 -11.67 8.50
CA LEU A 222 5.50 -12.39 9.68
C LEU A 222 6.68 -12.75 10.58
N ALA A 223 7.80 -13.22 10.01
CA ALA A 223 9.07 -13.48 10.70
C ALA A 223 9.59 -12.26 11.47
N SER A 224 9.74 -11.13 10.77
CA SER A 224 10.24 -9.89 11.38
C SER A 224 9.30 -9.37 12.47
N THR A 225 7.98 -9.48 12.26
CA THR A 225 6.97 -9.09 13.25
C THR A 225 7.04 -9.95 14.50
N TYR A 226 7.31 -11.25 14.34
CA TYR A 226 7.42 -12.18 15.46
C TYR A 226 8.60 -11.85 16.37
N GLU A 227 9.77 -11.61 15.77
CA GLU A 227 11.00 -11.24 16.49
C GLU A 227 10.80 -10.00 17.37
N LEU A 228 10.19 -8.96 16.81
CA LEU A 228 9.92 -7.71 17.54
C LEU A 228 8.86 -7.89 18.63
N ARG A 229 7.85 -8.74 18.40
CA ARG A 229 6.72 -8.90 19.32
C ARG A 229 7.01 -9.84 20.48
N PHE A 230 7.75 -10.91 20.22
CA PHE A 230 8.04 -11.97 21.18
C PHE A 230 9.49 -11.91 21.66
N TYR A 231 10.16 -10.77 21.53
CA TYR A 231 11.55 -10.56 21.93
C TYR A 231 11.92 -11.16 23.28
N ASP A 232 11.18 -10.84 24.36
CA ASP A 232 11.52 -11.32 25.72
C ASP A 232 11.42 -12.86 25.82
N PHE A 233 10.43 -13.46 25.13
CA PHE A 233 10.29 -14.92 25.05
C PHE A 233 11.43 -15.54 24.25
N LEU A 234 11.71 -14.98 23.07
CA LEU A 234 12.75 -15.48 22.18
C LEU A 234 14.13 -15.38 22.83
N LYS A 235 14.41 -14.29 23.54
CA LYS A 235 15.67 -14.12 24.27
C LYS A 235 15.82 -15.16 25.36
N LYS A 236 14.75 -15.41 26.15
CA LYS A 236 14.78 -16.38 27.25
C LYS A 236 14.94 -17.82 26.77
N GLU A 237 14.23 -18.21 25.72
CA GLU A 237 14.22 -19.60 25.25
C GLU A 237 15.33 -19.87 24.21
N PHE A 238 15.87 -18.83 23.57
CA PHE A 238 16.86 -18.93 22.49
C PHE A 238 18.02 -17.93 22.67
N ASP A 239 18.77 -18.06 23.78
CA ASP A 239 19.88 -17.18 24.20
C ASP A 239 20.99 -16.93 23.12
N ASN A 240 21.09 -17.78 22.09
CA ASN A 240 22.11 -17.67 21.03
C ASN A 240 21.58 -17.06 19.72
N ARG A 241 20.32 -16.59 19.68
CA ARG A 241 19.77 -15.93 18.49
C ARG A 241 20.15 -14.46 18.49
N GLU A 242 20.63 -13.99 17.35
CA GLU A 242 20.76 -12.55 17.11
C GLU A 242 19.36 -11.96 17.01
N LEU A 243 18.99 -11.17 18.02
CA LEU A 243 17.69 -10.52 18.12
C LEU A 243 17.86 -9.00 17.97
N PRO A 244 16.81 -8.27 17.51
CA PRO A 244 16.85 -6.81 17.49
C PRO A 244 17.07 -6.24 18.89
N ASP A 245 17.60 -5.02 18.99
CA ASP A 245 17.70 -4.33 20.28
C ASP A 245 16.31 -4.30 20.99
N LYS A 246 16.28 -4.65 22.28
CA LYS A 246 15.10 -4.59 23.15
C LYS A 246 14.38 -3.24 23.04
N LYS A 247 15.13 -2.15 22.84
CA LYS A 247 14.57 -0.82 22.63
C LYS A 247 13.64 -0.78 21.41
N LEU A 248 14.03 -1.41 20.30
CA LEU A 248 13.22 -1.48 19.07
C LEU A 248 11.94 -2.29 19.28
N ALA A 249 12.03 -3.44 19.96
CA ALA A 249 10.86 -4.25 20.32
C ALA A 249 9.85 -3.45 21.17
N ASN A 250 10.34 -2.66 22.12
CA ASN A 250 9.50 -1.78 22.94
C ASN A 250 8.84 -0.67 22.12
N VAL A 251 9.57 -0.05 21.19
CA VAL A 251 9.04 0.99 20.29
C VAL A 251 7.95 0.40 19.39
N PHE A 252 8.21 -0.77 18.79
CA PHE A 252 7.25 -1.50 17.96
C PHE A 252 5.94 -1.79 18.75
N LYS A 253 6.07 -2.26 20.00
CA LYS A 253 4.94 -2.47 20.89
C LYS A 253 4.20 -1.17 21.21
N ARG A 254 4.89 -0.05 21.43
CA ARG A 254 4.25 1.24 21.72
C ARG A 254 3.46 1.77 20.53
N ILE A 255 4.05 1.75 19.33
CA ILE A 255 3.36 2.20 18.11
C ILE A 255 2.13 1.32 17.85
N GLY A 256 2.25 -0.01 17.99
CA GLY A 256 1.12 -0.93 17.81
C GLY A 256 -0.03 -0.74 18.81
N ASN A 257 0.17 -0.01 19.91
CA ASN A 257 -0.85 0.27 20.93
C ASN A 257 -1.32 1.74 20.95
N LEU A 258 -0.85 2.55 19.99
CA LEU A 258 -1.07 3.99 19.98
C LEU A 258 -2.57 4.30 19.88
N ASN A 259 -3.26 3.68 18.93
CA ASN A 259 -4.67 3.94 18.61
C ASN A 259 -5.70 3.07 19.35
N ASN A 260 -5.29 2.10 20.17
CA ASN A 260 -6.22 1.11 20.73
C ASN A 260 -7.43 1.72 21.47
N GLU A 261 -7.23 2.81 22.21
CA GLU A 261 -8.33 3.47 22.95
C GLU A 261 -9.29 4.17 22.00
N ILE A 262 -8.76 4.83 20.96
CA ILE A 262 -9.57 5.49 19.92
C ILE A 262 -10.34 4.45 19.11
N GLU A 263 -9.68 3.37 18.67
CA GLU A 263 -10.34 2.24 17.98
C GLU A 263 -11.46 1.66 18.87
N LYS A 264 -11.23 1.51 20.18
CA LYS A 264 -12.24 0.98 21.10
C LYS A 264 -13.47 1.88 21.17
N VAL A 265 -13.30 3.20 21.31
CA VAL A 265 -14.42 4.15 21.35
C VAL A 265 -15.18 4.16 20.01
N LEU A 266 -14.46 4.18 18.90
CA LEU A 266 -15.06 4.27 17.57
C LEU A 266 -15.66 2.95 17.06
N THR A 267 -15.50 1.85 17.78
CA THR A 267 -16.10 0.55 17.45
C THR A 267 -17.24 0.17 18.40
N GLN A 268 -17.49 0.96 19.45
CA GLN A 268 -18.62 0.76 20.35
C GLN A 268 -19.98 0.93 19.63
N PRO A 269 -21.05 0.26 20.09
CA PRO A 269 -22.42 0.54 19.67
C PRO A 269 -22.73 2.04 19.77
N TYR A 270 -23.65 2.51 18.93
CA TYR A 270 -23.96 3.93 18.84
C TYR A 270 -24.49 4.49 20.17
N GLU A 271 -25.27 3.70 20.90
CA GLU A 271 -25.85 4.07 22.19
C GLU A 271 -24.80 4.30 23.28
N ASP A 272 -23.62 3.70 23.15
CA ASP A 272 -22.51 3.78 24.10
C ASP A 272 -21.44 4.83 23.69
N TYR A 273 -21.61 5.48 22.54
CA TYR A 273 -20.68 6.49 22.04
C TYR A 273 -20.88 7.82 22.77
N SER A 274 -19.79 8.39 23.28
CA SER A 274 -19.79 9.76 23.81
C SER A 274 -18.56 10.54 23.36
N HIS A 275 -18.76 11.82 23.06
CA HIS A 275 -17.67 12.76 22.77
C HIS A 275 -16.69 12.88 23.95
N GLU A 276 -17.17 12.70 25.18
CA GLU A 276 -16.33 12.69 26.38
C GLU A 276 -15.38 11.49 26.40
N ALA A 277 -15.87 10.29 26.07
CA ALA A 277 -15.05 9.09 25.97
C ALA A 277 -13.99 9.22 24.88
N LEU A 278 -14.36 9.87 23.76
CA LEU A 278 -13.43 10.15 22.67
C LEU A 278 -12.37 11.18 23.07
N SER A 279 -12.75 12.27 23.72
CA SER A 279 -11.80 13.26 24.25
C SER A 279 -10.80 12.62 25.22
N GLU A 280 -11.25 11.71 26.09
CA GLU A 280 -10.37 10.98 27.00
C GLU A 280 -9.44 10.01 26.25
N ALA A 281 -9.94 9.32 25.22
CA ALA A 281 -9.11 8.49 24.35
C ALA A 281 -8.03 9.31 23.62
N LEU A 282 -8.37 10.52 23.18
CA LEU A 282 -7.46 11.47 22.53
C LEU A 282 -6.36 11.95 23.49
N LYS A 283 -6.71 12.31 24.73
CA LYS A 283 -5.72 12.66 25.77
C LYS A 283 -4.74 11.51 26.04
N LYS A 284 -5.25 10.28 26.13
CA LYS A 284 -4.40 9.07 26.30
C LYS A 284 -3.49 8.85 25.10
N PHE A 285 -3.99 9.07 23.88
CA PHE A 285 -3.18 8.98 22.66
C PHE A 285 -2.01 9.97 22.69
N LEU A 286 -2.27 11.25 22.99
CA LEU A 286 -1.23 12.28 23.07
C LEU A 286 -0.18 11.95 24.16
N SER A 287 -0.60 11.40 25.29
CA SER A 287 0.30 10.91 26.34
C SER A 287 1.18 9.74 25.88
N LYS A 288 0.64 8.83 25.05
CA LYS A 288 1.40 7.70 24.49
C LYS A 288 2.40 8.14 23.43
N ILE A 289 2.06 9.10 22.57
CA ILE A 289 2.95 9.64 21.53
C ILE A 289 4.26 10.15 22.15
N LYS A 290 4.18 10.94 23.24
CA LYS A 290 5.36 11.51 23.92
C LYS A 290 6.35 10.46 24.44
N LYS A 291 5.94 9.19 24.52
CA LYS A 291 6.78 8.06 24.93
C LYS A 291 7.54 7.44 23.75
N ILE A 292 7.38 7.96 22.54
CA ILE A 292 8.03 7.45 21.32
C ILE A 292 8.94 8.57 20.83
N SER A 293 10.26 8.36 20.96
CA SER A 293 11.21 9.31 20.39
C SER A 293 11.30 9.09 18.87
N TYR A 294 11.50 10.17 18.12
CA TYR A 294 11.66 10.13 16.68
C TYR A 294 12.91 9.34 16.29
N ALA A 295 14.01 9.50 17.02
CA ALA A 295 15.23 8.72 16.82
C ALA A 295 14.98 7.21 16.94
N ASP A 296 14.22 6.77 17.94
CA ASP A 296 13.90 5.36 18.13
C ASP A 296 12.92 4.84 17.08
N TYR A 297 11.98 5.69 16.62
CA TYR A 297 11.11 5.39 15.49
C TYR A 297 11.94 5.18 14.22
N LEU A 298 12.88 6.08 13.89
CA LEU A 298 13.77 5.93 12.74
C LEU A 298 14.61 4.66 12.83
N ALA A 299 15.17 4.35 14.00
CA ALA A 299 15.97 3.15 14.23
C ALA A 299 15.15 1.86 14.02
N LEU A 300 13.90 1.81 14.50
CA LEU A 300 13.00 0.69 14.27
C LEU A 300 12.69 0.50 12.78
N ASN A 301 12.37 1.58 12.08
CA ASN A 301 12.06 1.50 10.65
C ASN A 301 13.28 1.11 9.82
N LYS A 302 14.47 1.58 10.18
CA LYS A 302 15.74 1.16 9.56
C LYS A 302 15.98 -0.34 9.74
N TYR A 303 15.70 -0.89 10.91
CA TYR A 303 15.77 -2.35 11.15
C TYR A 303 14.78 -3.11 10.27
N ILE A 304 13.52 -2.66 10.18
CA ILE A 304 12.52 -3.36 9.36
C ILE A 304 12.89 -3.27 7.87
N LEU A 305 13.34 -2.11 7.39
CA LEU A 305 13.81 -1.94 6.01
C LEU A 305 15.00 -2.83 5.69
N SER A 306 15.96 -3.00 6.61
CA SER A 306 17.10 -3.89 6.35
C SER A 306 16.63 -5.33 6.13
N LYS A 307 15.63 -5.81 6.89
CA LYS A 307 15.01 -7.12 6.68
C LYS A 307 14.26 -7.23 5.36
N ILE A 308 13.61 -6.15 4.91
CA ILE A 308 12.98 -6.12 3.58
C ILE A 308 14.04 -6.20 2.48
N CYS A 309 15.15 -5.46 2.60
CA CYS A 309 16.24 -5.46 1.63
C CYS A 309 17.03 -6.78 1.58
N GLU A 310 17.12 -7.51 2.69
CA GLU A 310 17.71 -8.86 2.75
C GLU A 310 16.89 -9.87 1.92
N ASN A 311 15.58 -9.68 1.81
CA ASN A 311 14.68 -10.57 1.07
C ASN A 311 14.38 -10.03 -0.35
N ARG A 312 15.21 -10.44 -1.32
CA ARG A 312 15.06 -10.03 -2.72
C ARG A 312 13.87 -10.67 -3.44
N GLU A 313 13.39 -11.83 -3.00
CA GLU A 313 12.30 -12.54 -3.68
C GLU A 313 10.97 -11.78 -3.57
N ASN A 314 10.68 -11.19 -2.41
CA ASN A 314 9.42 -10.48 -2.15
C ASN A 314 9.62 -8.99 -1.84
N TYR A 315 10.72 -8.42 -2.32
CA TYR A 315 11.18 -7.08 -2.00
C TYR A 315 10.10 -6.00 -2.21
N GLY A 316 9.54 -5.92 -3.41
CA GLY A 316 8.58 -4.87 -3.77
C GLY A 316 7.26 -4.96 -3.02
N ILE A 317 6.71 -6.17 -2.84
CA ILE A 317 5.49 -6.38 -2.06
C ILE A 317 5.72 -5.98 -0.59
N ASN A 318 6.86 -6.37 -0.01
CA ASN A 318 7.17 -6.06 1.38
C ASN A 318 7.41 -4.56 1.59
N LEU A 319 8.13 -3.90 0.67
CA LEU A 319 8.33 -2.45 0.70
C LEU A 319 7.00 -1.71 0.58
N TYR A 320 6.11 -2.14 -0.32
CA TYR A 320 4.77 -1.58 -0.48
C TYR A 320 3.92 -1.73 0.79
N ARG A 321 3.93 -2.91 1.42
CA ARG A 321 3.20 -3.16 2.67
C ARG A 321 3.74 -2.35 3.82
N PHE A 322 5.06 -2.21 3.87
CA PHE A 322 5.74 -1.40 4.86
C PHE A 322 5.33 0.06 4.74
N GLU A 323 5.38 0.65 3.54
CA GLU A 323 4.94 2.03 3.32
C GLU A 323 3.44 2.20 3.55
N LYS A 324 2.61 1.27 3.07
CA LYS A 324 1.16 1.29 3.30
C LYS A 324 0.78 1.22 4.78
N SER A 325 1.57 0.53 5.60
CA SER A 325 1.27 0.35 7.01
C SER A 325 1.89 1.44 7.88
N LEU A 326 3.18 1.73 7.69
CA LEU A 326 3.96 2.60 8.56
C LEU A 326 4.13 4.01 8.00
N LYS A 327 3.95 4.17 6.69
CA LYS A 327 4.20 5.41 5.94
C LYS A 327 5.55 5.99 6.25
N PHE A 328 6.55 5.14 6.29
CA PHE A 328 7.84 5.53 6.84
C PHE A 328 8.45 6.66 6.02
N TYR A 329 8.45 6.52 4.70
CA TYR A 329 9.01 7.53 3.81
C TYR A 329 8.16 8.80 3.79
N ALA A 330 6.83 8.67 3.75
CA ALA A 330 5.95 9.84 3.85
C ALA A 330 6.12 10.58 5.18
N MET A 331 6.25 9.87 6.31
CA MET A 331 6.47 10.44 7.64
C MET A 331 7.76 11.27 7.72
N ILE A 332 8.87 10.75 7.17
CA ILE A 332 10.13 11.51 7.11
C ILE A 332 9.94 12.79 6.31
N ASN A 333 9.31 12.69 5.13
CA ASN A 333 9.07 13.85 4.28
C ASN A 333 8.16 14.88 4.97
N ASP A 334 7.08 14.44 5.61
CA ASP A 334 6.15 15.32 6.32
C ASP A 334 6.84 16.05 7.48
N VAL A 335 7.69 15.35 8.23
CA VAL A 335 8.51 15.97 9.29
C VAL A 335 9.46 17.02 8.69
N ASN A 336 10.17 16.68 7.61
CA ASN A 336 11.12 17.59 6.97
C ASN A 336 10.42 18.80 6.32
N LEU A 337 9.25 18.60 5.71
CA LEU A 337 8.43 19.68 5.15
C LEU A 337 8.00 20.65 6.26
N LEU A 338 7.53 20.14 7.40
CA LEU A 338 7.13 20.96 8.53
C LEU A 338 8.30 21.68 9.20
N LEU A 339 9.49 21.08 9.24
CA LEU A 339 10.70 21.73 9.77
C LEU A 339 11.12 22.92 8.91
N ASN A 340 10.97 22.79 7.59
CA ASN A 340 11.31 23.83 6.63
C ASN A 340 10.17 24.85 6.38
N CYS A 341 9.00 24.65 7.01
CA CYS A 341 7.86 25.54 6.86
C CYS A 341 7.89 26.64 7.93
N SER A 342 8.11 27.88 7.50
CA SER A 342 8.05 29.06 8.36
C SER A 342 6.67 29.75 8.39
N ASP A 343 5.77 29.35 7.49
CA ASP A 343 4.46 29.95 7.28
C ASP A 343 3.37 29.09 7.91
N LYS A 344 2.58 29.70 8.80
CA LYS A 344 1.53 29.01 9.56
C LYS A 344 0.37 28.54 8.67
N GLU A 345 -0.01 29.31 7.65
CA GLU A 345 -1.09 28.92 6.75
C GLU A 345 -0.68 27.70 5.92
N LYS A 346 0.58 27.68 5.46
CA LYS A 346 1.14 26.51 4.76
C LYS A 346 1.28 25.30 5.67
N GLU A 347 1.63 25.52 6.94
CA GLU A 347 1.69 24.46 7.95
C GLU A 347 0.33 23.77 8.12
N ASP A 348 -0.76 24.55 8.20
CA ASP A 348 -2.13 24.02 8.28
C ASP A 348 -2.53 23.24 7.01
N ILE A 349 -2.11 23.69 5.82
CA ILE A 349 -2.32 22.95 4.56
C ILE A 349 -1.57 21.61 4.57
N ILE A 350 -0.31 21.59 5.05
CA ILE A 350 0.47 20.35 5.15
C ILE A 350 -0.24 19.34 6.05
N PHE A 351 -0.75 19.79 7.21
CA PHE A 351 -1.50 18.93 8.11
C PHE A 351 -2.80 18.38 7.47
N GLN A 352 -3.54 19.18 6.70
CA GLN A 352 -4.71 18.72 5.96
C GLN A 352 -4.32 17.64 4.95
N ASN A 353 -3.23 17.86 4.21
CA ASN A 353 -2.72 16.89 3.24
C ASN A 353 -2.34 15.56 3.91
N ILE A 354 -1.66 15.58 5.06
CA ILE A 354 -1.31 14.38 5.85
C ILE A 354 -2.57 13.57 6.18
N PHE A 355 -3.66 14.23 6.58
CA PHE A 355 -4.93 13.57 6.89
C PHE A 355 -5.60 12.95 5.67
N HIS A 356 -5.63 13.65 4.54
CA HIS A 356 -6.34 13.22 3.33
C HIS A 356 -5.55 12.19 2.51
N LEU A 357 -4.23 12.35 2.38
CA LEU A 357 -3.34 11.47 1.61
C LEU A 357 -2.92 10.22 2.38
N ARG A 358 -3.53 10.02 3.54
CA ARG A 358 -3.20 8.92 4.43
C ARG A 358 -3.29 7.51 3.82
N ASP A 359 -4.06 7.30 2.78
CA ASP A 359 -4.24 5.97 2.20
C ASP A 359 -3.52 5.85 0.84
N ILE A 360 -2.61 6.80 0.55
CA ILE A 360 -1.72 6.79 -0.61
C ILE A 360 -0.32 6.30 -0.21
N PRO A 361 0.02 5.03 -0.49
CA PRO A 361 1.31 4.44 -0.14
C PRO A 361 2.41 4.71 -1.18
N PHE A 362 2.19 5.67 -2.08
CA PHE A 362 3.04 5.95 -3.24
C PHE A 362 3.63 7.35 -3.09
N PRO A 363 4.88 7.50 -2.63
CA PRO A 363 5.43 8.81 -2.29
C PRO A 363 5.44 9.83 -3.41
N LYS A 364 5.71 9.40 -4.65
CA LYS A 364 5.67 10.32 -5.81
C LYS A 364 4.27 10.85 -6.06
N LEU A 365 3.25 10.00 -5.96
CA LEU A 365 1.85 10.45 -6.04
C LEU A 365 1.46 11.32 -4.86
N TYR A 366 1.87 10.94 -3.64
CA TYR A 366 1.65 11.73 -2.43
C TYR A 366 2.17 13.16 -2.63
N GLN A 367 3.41 13.32 -3.10
CA GLN A 367 3.99 14.61 -3.42
C GLN A 367 3.23 15.35 -4.52
N CYS A 368 2.82 14.66 -5.59
CA CYS A 368 2.01 15.27 -6.65
C CYS A 368 0.70 15.87 -6.12
N PHE A 369 0.01 15.19 -5.22
CA PHE A 369 -1.20 15.70 -4.60
C PHE A 369 -0.94 16.92 -3.70
N CYS A 370 0.20 16.98 -3.02
CA CYS A 370 0.58 18.14 -2.20
C CYS A 370 0.77 19.43 -3.02
N TYR A 371 0.99 19.35 -4.34
CA TYR A 371 1.08 20.51 -5.22
C TYR A 371 -0.27 21.06 -5.70
N ILE A 372 -1.39 20.41 -5.36
CA ILE A 372 -2.72 20.90 -5.72
C ILE A 372 -3.13 21.98 -4.71
N GLU A 373 -2.96 23.24 -5.10
CA GLU A 373 -3.16 24.39 -4.21
C GLU A 373 -4.63 24.60 -3.79
N SER A 374 -5.58 24.31 -4.69
CA SER A 374 -7.01 24.50 -4.40
C SER A 374 -7.55 23.32 -3.56
N PRO A 375 -8.04 23.55 -2.33
CA PRO A 375 -8.57 22.48 -1.48
C PRO A 375 -9.74 21.73 -2.13
N ALA A 376 -10.62 22.45 -2.84
CA ALA A 376 -11.74 21.85 -3.55
C ALA A 376 -11.27 20.92 -4.68
N ASN A 377 -10.27 21.34 -5.46
CA ASN A 377 -9.71 20.52 -6.53
C ASN A 377 -8.91 19.34 -5.95
N PHE A 378 -8.16 19.54 -4.87
CA PHE A 378 -7.42 18.50 -4.17
C PHE A 378 -8.34 17.35 -3.73
N ILE A 379 -9.44 17.67 -3.02
CA ILE A 379 -10.41 16.65 -2.56
C ILE A 379 -11.09 15.96 -3.74
N LYS A 380 -11.45 16.70 -4.79
CA LYS A 380 -12.07 16.13 -6.00
C LYS A 380 -11.12 15.17 -6.71
N CYS A 381 -9.87 15.58 -6.91
CA CYS A 381 -8.82 14.74 -7.51
C CYS A 381 -8.56 13.50 -6.66
N LEU A 382 -8.39 13.66 -5.36
CA LEU A 382 -8.14 12.54 -4.46
C LEU A 382 -9.25 11.47 -4.50
N LYS A 383 -10.52 11.89 -4.43
CA LYS A 383 -11.68 10.98 -4.51
C LYS A 383 -11.69 10.18 -5.81
N ALA A 384 -11.47 10.87 -6.92
CA ALA A 384 -11.52 10.22 -8.22
C ALA A 384 -10.28 9.36 -8.49
N PHE A 385 -9.10 9.68 -7.93
CA PHE A 385 -7.94 8.78 -7.95
C PHE A 385 -8.27 7.43 -7.30
N TYR A 386 -8.88 7.44 -6.10
CA TYR A 386 -9.27 6.19 -5.45
C TYR A 386 -10.26 5.40 -6.32
N SER A 387 -11.23 6.08 -6.92
CA SER A 387 -12.22 5.46 -7.79
C SER A 387 -11.60 4.85 -9.06
N ILE A 388 -10.71 5.59 -9.74
CA ILE A 388 -9.99 5.12 -10.92
C ILE A 388 -9.12 3.93 -10.57
N ARG A 389 -8.28 4.07 -9.52
CA ARG A 389 -7.40 3.00 -9.06
C ARG A 389 -8.19 1.72 -8.78
N ASP A 390 -9.31 1.82 -8.05
CA ASP A 390 -10.09 0.65 -7.68
C ASP A 390 -10.71 0.00 -8.93
N ASN A 391 -11.30 0.79 -9.84
CA ASN A 391 -11.85 0.27 -11.11
C ASN A 391 -10.78 -0.39 -11.98
N VAL A 392 -9.63 0.26 -12.18
CA VAL A 392 -8.52 -0.27 -12.98
C VAL A 392 -7.98 -1.55 -12.36
N VAL A 393 -7.75 -1.58 -11.04
CA VAL A 393 -7.27 -2.76 -10.34
C VAL A 393 -8.26 -3.92 -10.43
N TRP A 394 -9.56 -3.66 -10.26
CA TRP A 394 -10.58 -4.70 -10.37
C TRP A 394 -10.68 -5.26 -11.79
N THR A 395 -10.81 -4.40 -12.80
CA THR A 395 -10.91 -4.82 -14.20
C THR A 395 -9.66 -5.54 -14.66
N SER A 396 -8.47 -5.00 -14.35
CA SER A 396 -7.20 -5.63 -14.73
C SER A 396 -7.02 -7.00 -14.10
N ARG A 397 -7.53 -7.21 -12.87
CA ARG A 397 -7.47 -8.53 -12.22
C ARG A 397 -8.35 -9.58 -12.90
N LEU A 398 -9.49 -9.20 -13.47
CA LEU A 398 -10.34 -10.11 -14.24
C LEU A 398 -9.63 -10.56 -15.51
N VAL A 399 -9.08 -9.60 -16.25
CA VAL A 399 -8.27 -9.87 -17.46
C VAL A 399 -7.07 -10.74 -17.12
N LEU A 400 -6.33 -10.41 -16.06
CA LEU A 400 -5.19 -11.22 -15.60
C LEU A 400 -5.58 -12.63 -15.20
N ASP A 401 -6.74 -12.81 -14.55
CA ASP A 401 -7.20 -14.15 -14.14
C ASP A 401 -7.42 -15.03 -15.38
N LYS A 402 -8.09 -14.49 -16.39
CA LYS A 402 -8.33 -15.17 -17.66
C LYS A 402 -7.01 -15.50 -18.38
N LEU A 403 -6.10 -14.53 -18.47
CA LEU A 403 -4.81 -14.73 -19.14
C LEU A 403 -3.92 -15.77 -18.44
N VAL A 404 -3.97 -15.83 -17.10
CA VAL A 404 -3.28 -16.85 -16.32
C VAL A 404 -3.92 -18.23 -16.49
N GLU A 405 -5.26 -18.31 -16.52
CA GLU A 405 -5.98 -19.57 -16.78
C GLU A 405 -5.65 -20.15 -18.15
N ASN A 406 -5.48 -19.30 -19.16
CA ASN A 406 -5.09 -19.72 -20.51
C ASN A 406 -3.58 -20.01 -20.65
N GLY A 407 -2.78 -19.86 -19.59
CA GLY A 407 -1.36 -20.21 -19.59
C GLY A 407 -0.42 -19.19 -20.26
N HIS A 408 -0.88 -17.97 -20.60
CA HIS A 408 -0.05 -16.99 -21.32
C HIS A 408 1.18 -16.51 -20.54
N PHE A 409 1.19 -16.65 -19.22
CA PHE A 409 2.32 -16.34 -18.35
C PHE A 409 3.13 -17.60 -17.92
N GLY A 410 2.93 -18.71 -18.63
CA GLY A 410 3.60 -19.99 -18.39
C GLY A 410 2.87 -20.89 -17.40
N ASP A 411 3.14 -22.19 -17.50
CA ASP A 411 2.45 -23.23 -16.73
C ASP A 411 2.78 -23.22 -15.23
N GLY A 412 1.84 -23.75 -14.45
CA GLY A 412 1.99 -23.94 -13.01
C GLY A 412 2.17 -22.62 -12.26
N ASP A 413 3.29 -22.48 -11.54
CA ASP A 413 3.59 -21.30 -10.72
C ASP A 413 4.44 -20.24 -11.45
N LYS A 414 4.75 -20.41 -12.76
CA LYS A 414 5.63 -19.48 -13.48
C LYS A 414 5.07 -18.05 -13.55
N TRP A 415 3.74 -17.91 -13.69
CA TRP A 415 3.07 -16.60 -13.67
C TRP A 415 3.33 -15.83 -12.37
N TYR A 416 3.41 -16.54 -11.24
CA TYR A 416 3.60 -15.94 -9.91
C TYR A 416 4.98 -15.29 -9.82
N TYR A 417 6.02 -16.02 -10.25
CA TYR A 417 7.39 -15.51 -10.26
C TYR A 417 7.59 -14.39 -11.28
N PHE A 418 6.95 -14.49 -12.45
CA PHE A 418 6.94 -13.42 -13.45
C PHE A 418 6.36 -12.11 -12.89
N PHE A 419 5.19 -12.16 -12.24
CA PHE A 419 4.61 -10.96 -11.62
C PHE A 419 5.42 -10.45 -10.43
N LEU A 420 6.01 -11.33 -9.60
CA LEU A 420 6.90 -10.92 -8.53
C LEU A 420 8.13 -10.18 -9.05
N GLU A 421 8.76 -10.69 -10.10
CA GLU A 421 9.92 -10.06 -10.74
C GLU A 421 9.56 -8.65 -11.23
N MET A 422 8.44 -8.50 -11.95
CA MET A 422 7.95 -7.19 -12.37
C MET A 422 7.74 -6.25 -11.17
N ILE A 423 7.06 -6.71 -10.12
CA ILE A 423 6.85 -5.90 -8.90
C ILE A 423 8.17 -5.46 -8.28
N ASN A 424 9.14 -6.37 -8.16
CA ASN A 424 10.44 -6.08 -7.56
C ASN A 424 11.23 -5.06 -8.39
N ASN A 425 11.22 -5.20 -9.72
CA ASN A 425 11.91 -4.29 -10.64
C ASN A 425 11.30 -2.87 -10.60
N MET A 426 9.99 -2.76 -10.40
CA MET A 426 9.28 -1.48 -10.33
C MET A 426 9.35 -0.81 -8.95
N ALA A 427 9.70 -1.55 -7.88
CA ALA A 427 9.50 -1.13 -6.50
C ALA A 427 10.18 0.20 -6.14
N GLU A 428 11.46 0.36 -6.45
CA GLU A 428 12.22 1.57 -6.09
C GLU A 428 11.79 2.79 -6.90
N GLN A 429 11.39 2.57 -8.16
CA GLN A 429 10.87 3.63 -9.02
C GLN A 429 9.51 4.13 -8.52
N ILE A 430 8.64 3.25 -8.04
CA ILE A 430 7.26 3.59 -7.66
C ILE A 430 7.14 4.02 -6.20
N LEU A 431 7.94 3.41 -5.33
CA LEU A 431 7.97 3.69 -3.90
C LEU A 431 9.14 4.63 -3.60
N TYR A 432 10.30 4.05 -3.30
CA TYR A 432 11.54 4.75 -2.99
C TYR A 432 12.68 3.74 -2.95
N ASP A 433 13.91 4.25 -3.11
CA ASP A 433 15.14 3.51 -2.88
C ASP A 433 15.52 3.59 -1.39
N PRO A 434 15.50 2.48 -0.63
CA PRO A 434 15.81 2.48 0.79
C PRO A 434 17.22 3.01 1.12
N ALA A 435 18.18 2.90 0.19
CA ALA A 435 19.54 3.39 0.40
C ALA A 435 19.66 4.92 0.33
N LYS A 436 18.67 5.60 -0.26
CA LYS A 436 18.65 7.07 -0.43
C LYS A 436 17.86 7.80 0.67
N ILE A 437 17.30 7.08 1.64
CA ILE A 437 16.54 7.70 2.73
C ILE A 437 17.50 8.49 3.62
N ASP A 438 17.17 9.75 3.86
CA ASP A 438 17.86 10.55 4.86
C ASP A 438 17.31 10.25 6.26
N TYR A 439 18.18 9.77 7.15
CA TYR A 439 17.87 9.48 8.55
C TYR A 439 18.38 10.57 9.50
N SER A 440 18.74 11.74 8.97
CA SER A 440 19.16 12.89 9.77
C SER A 440 18.06 13.33 10.74
N ILE A 441 18.50 13.88 11.88
CA ILE A 441 17.60 14.40 12.92
C ILE A 441 18.03 15.83 13.19
N GLU A 442 17.13 16.76 12.91
CA GLU A 442 17.35 18.19 13.08
C GLU A 442 16.71 18.69 14.39
N PRO A 443 17.13 19.86 14.90
CA PRO A 443 16.44 20.51 16.01
C PRO A 443 14.96 20.69 15.70
N GLY A 444 14.09 20.18 16.58
CA GLY A 444 12.64 20.26 16.41
C GLY A 444 11.98 19.05 15.73
N SER A 445 12.74 18.10 15.17
CA SER A 445 12.16 16.92 14.49
C SER A 445 11.23 16.13 15.41
N GLN A 446 11.54 16.01 16.71
CA GLN A 446 10.67 15.35 17.69
C GLN A 446 9.29 16.04 17.75
N THR A 447 9.26 17.36 17.88
CA THR A 447 8.00 18.12 17.96
C THR A 447 7.19 17.96 16.69
N LYS A 448 7.81 18.07 15.51
CA LYS A 448 7.13 17.89 14.23
C LYS A 448 6.62 16.46 14.05
N PHE A 449 7.39 15.46 14.44
CA PHE A 449 6.95 14.05 14.44
C PHE A 449 5.68 13.81 15.28
N GLU A 450 5.63 14.36 16.50
CA GLU A 450 4.43 14.28 17.34
C GLU A 450 3.23 14.98 16.71
N GLN A 451 3.46 16.11 16.03
CA GLN A 451 2.42 16.83 15.29
C GLN A 451 1.91 16.02 14.09
N VAL A 452 2.78 15.44 13.26
CA VAL A 452 2.38 14.59 12.13
C VAL A 452 1.55 13.40 12.60
N LEU A 453 2.01 12.71 13.66
CA LEU A 453 1.27 11.56 14.21
C LEU A 453 -0.10 11.94 14.78
N SER A 454 -0.25 13.17 15.29
CA SER A 454 -1.52 13.66 15.86
C SER A 454 -2.38 14.43 14.85
N ALA A 455 -1.86 14.81 13.69
CA ALA A 455 -2.57 15.60 12.69
C ALA A 455 -3.93 15.00 12.32
N PRO A 456 -4.07 13.67 12.09
CA PRO A 456 -5.37 13.12 11.73
C PRO A 456 -6.44 13.25 12.82
N LEU A 457 -6.02 13.37 14.09
CA LEU A 457 -6.92 13.55 15.22
C LEU A 457 -7.31 15.01 15.42
N ARG A 458 -6.45 15.95 15.04
CA ARG A 458 -6.75 17.39 15.11
C ARG A 458 -7.89 17.74 14.15
N TYR A 459 -7.80 17.29 12.90
CA TYR A 459 -8.90 17.46 11.95
C TYR A 459 -10.16 16.72 12.38
N PHE A 460 -10.00 15.57 13.03
CA PHE A 460 -11.15 14.86 13.58
C PHE A 460 -11.89 15.70 14.63
N GLU A 461 -11.18 16.33 15.58
CA GLU A 461 -11.80 17.21 16.59
C GLU A 461 -12.46 18.45 15.96
N GLU A 462 -11.95 18.94 14.84
CA GLU A 462 -12.53 20.05 14.08
C GLU A 462 -13.78 19.63 13.29
N TYR A 463 -13.78 18.44 12.69
CA TYR A 463 -14.95 17.89 11.98
C TYR A 463 -16.09 17.47 12.92
N ALA A 464 -15.79 17.14 14.17
CA ALA A 464 -16.78 16.72 15.17
C ALA A 464 -17.41 17.89 15.95
N LYS A 465 -16.92 19.12 15.78
CA LYS A 465 -17.49 20.35 16.31
C LYS A 465 -18.35 21.02 15.24
#